data_AF-A0AA48GSZ3-F1
#
_entry.id   AF-A0AA48GSZ3-F1
#
_cell.length_a   1.000
_cell.length_b   1.000
_cell.length_c   1.000
_cell.angle_alpha   90.00
_cell.angle_beta   90.00
_cell.angle_gamma   90.00
#
_symmetry.space_group_name_H-M   'P 1'
#
loop_
_entity.id
_entity.type
_entity.pdbx_description
1 polymer ?
#
loop_
_entity_poly.entity_id
_entity_poly.type
_entity_poly.pdbx_seq_one_letter_code
_entity_poly.pdbx_strand_id
1 'polypeptide(L)'
;MEELEIFITKAQACLKHPQERQRAEALLRRWAALWAGPRRALATTFSNHGAFLHFDQLIGTTWAHVFSFHAAPRHGLSMRGPDTDRMRKSHKLRANPLDRSGLDAVYDAWSARPEGRPAGNAVEFLLDETSDETWEACLQDALTRL
;
A
#
# COMPACT_ATOMS: atom_id res chain seq x y z
N MET A 1 6.48 10.44 10.24
CA MET A 1 5.72 10.02 11.43
C MET A 1 4.37 10.70 11.49
N GLU A 2 4.28 12.01 11.25
CA GLU A 2 2.99 12.74 11.22
C GLU A 2 1.95 12.12 10.27
N GLU A 3 2.32 11.84 9.02
CA GLU A 3 1.45 11.20 8.02
C GLU A 3 0.81 9.88 8.52
N LEU A 4 1.60 9.05 9.21
CA LEU A 4 1.16 7.78 9.76
C LEU A 4 0.11 7.98 10.86
N GLU A 5 0.37 8.87 11.82
CA GLU A 5 -0.56 9.09 12.94
C GLU A 5 -1.90 9.66 12.47
N ILE A 6 -1.88 10.56 11.47
CA ILE A 6 -3.09 11.08 10.85
C ILE A 6 -3.88 9.93 10.21
N PHE A 7 -3.21 9.07 9.45
CA PHE A 7 -3.87 7.94 8.81
C PHE A 7 -4.43 6.93 9.82
N ILE A 8 -3.66 6.56 10.86
CA ILE A 8 -4.09 5.62 11.91
C ILE A 8 -5.39 6.11 12.56
N THR A 9 -5.48 7.42 12.87
CA THR A 9 -6.69 8.02 13.43
C THR A 9 -7.91 7.81 12.52
N LYS A 10 -7.74 7.97 11.20
CA LYS A 10 -8.82 7.75 10.22
C LYS A 10 -9.15 6.27 10.05
N ALA A 11 -8.14 5.40 10.02
CA ALA A 11 -8.32 3.96 9.93
C ALA A 11 -9.12 3.43 11.13
N GLN A 12 -8.76 3.84 12.35
CA GLN A 12 -9.46 3.43 13.57
C GLN A 12 -10.95 3.84 13.57
N ALA A 13 -11.28 5.00 13.01
CA ALA A 13 -12.67 5.46 12.87
C ALA A 13 -13.49 4.62 11.88
N CYS A 14 -12.84 3.92 10.93
CA CYS A 14 -13.50 3.04 9.96
C CYS A 14 -13.66 1.60 10.48
N LEU A 15 -13.01 1.24 11.58
CA LEU A 15 -13.02 -0.11 12.15
C LEU A 15 -13.98 -0.20 13.34
N LYS A 16 -14.79 -1.25 13.36
CA LYS A 16 -15.86 -1.41 14.35
C LYS A 16 -15.35 -2.05 15.63
N HIS A 17 -14.50 -3.06 15.52
CA HIS A 17 -14.10 -3.87 16.66
C HIS A 17 -12.77 -3.40 17.26
N PRO A 18 -12.63 -3.36 18.61
CA PRO A 18 -11.37 -2.97 19.24
C PRO A 18 -10.16 -3.82 18.81
N GLN A 19 -10.37 -5.12 18.60
CA GLN A 19 -9.32 -6.03 18.13
C GLN A 19 -8.83 -5.68 16.72
N GLU A 20 -9.74 -5.32 15.81
CA GLU A 20 -9.37 -4.86 14.46
C GLU A 20 -8.56 -3.56 14.51
N ARG A 21 -8.94 -2.62 15.38
CA ARG A 21 -8.22 -1.35 15.56
C ARG A 21 -6.79 -1.58 16.04
N GLN A 22 -6.62 -2.44 17.04
CA GLN A 22 -5.30 -2.79 17.57
C GLN A 22 -4.44 -3.47 16.51
N ARG A 23 -5.03 -4.43 15.78
CA ARG A 23 -4.35 -5.16 14.71
C ARG A 23 -3.93 -4.23 13.57
N ALA A 24 -4.84 -3.37 13.11
CA ALA A 24 -4.57 -2.37 12.07
C ALA A 24 -3.43 -1.43 12.49
N GLU A 25 -3.47 -0.91 13.71
CA GLU A 25 -2.43 -0.03 14.22
C GLU A 25 -1.06 -0.73 14.26
N ALA A 26 -0.99 -1.95 14.80
CA ALA A 26 0.25 -2.72 14.87
C ALA A 26 0.84 -2.96 13.46
N LEU A 27 -0.03 -3.32 12.52
CA LEU A 27 0.34 -3.55 11.12
C LEU A 27 0.88 -2.27 10.48
N LEU A 28 0.12 -1.16 10.53
CA LEU A 28 0.51 0.12 9.93
C LEU A 28 1.82 0.64 10.50
N ARG A 29 2.03 0.53 11.82
CA ARG A 29 3.28 0.92 12.48
C ARG A 29 4.46 0.07 12.02
N ARG A 30 4.28 -1.26 11.93
CA ARG A 30 5.33 -2.17 11.46
C ARG A 30 5.73 -1.88 10.02
N TRP A 31 4.75 -1.74 9.13
CA TRP A 31 4.99 -1.42 7.72
C TRP A 31 5.70 -0.08 7.57
N ALA A 32 5.23 0.97 8.24
CA ALA A 32 5.87 2.29 8.20
C ALA A 32 7.29 2.30 8.76
N ALA A 33 7.56 1.54 9.84
CA ALA A 33 8.89 1.43 10.43
C ALA A 33 9.90 0.74 9.50
N LEU A 34 9.47 -0.31 8.81
CA LEU A 34 10.30 -1.05 7.86
C LEU A 34 10.41 -0.33 6.50
N TRP A 35 9.42 0.50 6.14
CA TRP A 35 9.44 1.35 4.96
C TRP A 35 10.17 2.68 5.20
N ALA A 36 11.41 2.59 5.68
CA ALA A 36 12.26 3.74 5.97
C ALA A 36 13.46 3.81 5.01
N GLY A 37 14.08 4.99 4.93
CA GLY A 37 15.31 5.22 4.18
C GLY A 37 15.23 6.40 3.20
N PRO A 38 16.36 6.81 2.61
CA PRO A 38 16.44 8.02 1.79
C PRO A 38 15.66 7.95 0.46
N ARG A 39 15.24 6.74 0.07
CA ARG A 39 14.51 6.46 -1.18
C ARG A 39 13.08 6.00 -0.94
N ARG A 40 12.59 6.09 0.30
CA ARG A 40 11.24 5.66 0.69
C ARG A 40 10.53 6.80 1.39
N ALA A 41 9.25 6.96 1.10
CA ALA A 41 8.43 8.02 1.68
C ALA A 41 7.03 7.48 2.00
N LEU A 42 6.39 8.16 2.96
CA LEU A 42 4.98 7.97 3.27
C LEU A 42 4.26 9.29 2.97
N ALA A 43 3.07 9.19 2.40
CA ALA A 43 2.20 10.34 2.18
C ALA A 43 0.76 9.95 2.48
N THR A 44 0.04 10.78 3.23
CA THR A 44 -1.39 10.57 3.48
C THR A 44 -2.22 11.50 2.60
N THR A 45 -3.25 10.95 1.95
CA THR A 45 -4.23 11.75 1.18
C THR A 45 -5.66 11.42 1.60
N PHE A 46 -6.56 12.36 1.33
CA PHE A 46 -7.98 12.23 1.65
C PHE A 46 -8.82 12.51 0.41
N SER A 47 -9.90 11.75 0.27
CA SER A 47 -10.91 11.99 -0.75
C SER A 47 -12.29 11.58 -0.24
N ASN A 48 -13.32 11.80 -1.06
CA ASN A 48 -14.66 11.27 -0.79
C ASN A 48 -14.71 9.74 -0.70
N HIS A 49 -13.69 9.05 -1.21
CA HIS A 49 -13.59 7.59 -1.16
C HIS A 49 -12.90 7.06 0.10
N GLY A 50 -12.38 7.94 0.98
CA GLY A 50 -11.69 7.55 2.20
C GLY A 50 -10.31 8.20 2.35
N ALA A 51 -9.54 7.70 3.31
CA ALA A 51 -8.17 8.10 3.55
C ALA A 51 -7.21 7.07 2.94
N PHE A 52 -6.08 7.52 2.41
CA PHE A 52 -5.05 6.68 1.82
C PHE A 52 -3.71 6.97 2.48
N LEU A 53 -2.96 5.93 2.84
CA LEU A 53 -1.56 6.03 3.21
C LEU A 53 -0.73 5.41 2.10
N HIS A 54 -0.04 6.25 1.35
CA HIS A 54 0.80 5.88 0.23
C HIS A 54 2.20 5.51 0.72
N PHE A 55 2.71 4.40 0.19
CA PHE A 55 4.08 3.97 0.34
C PHE A 55 4.78 4.23 -1.00
N ASP A 56 5.61 5.26 -1.02
CA ASP A 56 6.25 5.74 -2.22
C ASP A 56 7.75 5.38 -2.19
N GLN A 57 8.32 5.17 -3.37
CA GLN A 57 9.73 4.85 -3.54
C GLN A 57 10.35 5.61 -4.71
N LEU A 58 11.59 6.08 -4.51
CA LEU A 58 12.39 6.67 -5.56
C LEU A 58 13.00 5.57 -6.44
N ILE A 59 12.44 5.37 -7.62
CA ILE A 59 12.90 4.39 -8.62
C ILE A 59 13.65 5.16 -9.72
N GLY A 60 14.94 4.87 -9.89
CA GLY A 60 15.84 5.73 -10.63
C GLY A 60 15.84 7.15 -10.04
N THR A 61 15.30 8.11 -10.80
CA THR A 61 15.15 9.52 -10.39
C THR A 61 13.69 9.95 -10.18
N THR A 62 12.75 9.00 -10.23
CA THR A 62 11.30 9.28 -10.17
C THR A 62 10.68 8.72 -8.91
N TRP A 63 9.97 9.56 -8.15
CA TRP A 63 9.12 9.09 -7.07
C TRP A 63 7.89 8.38 -7.62
N ALA A 64 7.72 7.14 -7.21
CA ALA A 64 6.70 6.22 -7.68
C ALA A 64 5.82 5.79 -6.51
N HIS A 65 4.51 5.78 -6.74
CA HIS A 65 3.59 5.14 -5.81
C HIS A 65 3.69 3.62 -5.95
N VAL A 66 4.05 2.94 -4.86
CA VAL A 66 4.24 1.50 -4.88
C VAL A 66 2.97 0.78 -4.45
N PHE A 67 2.46 1.07 -3.26
CA PHE A 67 1.22 0.48 -2.74
C PHE A 67 0.62 1.42 -1.71
N SER A 68 -0.66 1.23 -1.35
CA SER A 68 -1.33 2.04 -0.34
C SER A 68 -2.16 1.21 0.62
N PHE A 69 -2.28 1.71 1.84
CA PHE A 69 -3.41 1.35 2.70
C PHE A 69 -4.57 2.31 2.44
N HIS A 70 -5.78 1.78 2.44
CA HIS A 70 -7.01 2.54 2.22
C HIS A 70 -7.98 2.29 3.37
N ALA A 71 -8.40 3.36 4.02
CA ALA A 71 -9.41 3.33 5.07
C ALA A 71 -10.70 3.99 4.58
N ALA A 72 -11.79 3.23 4.58
CA ALA A 72 -13.11 3.70 4.18
C ALA A 72 -14.23 3.14 5.09
N PRO A 73 -15.24 3.94 5.46
CA PRO A 73 -16.30 3.50 6.38
C PRO A 73 -17.05 2.22 5.94
N ARG A 74 -17.16 1.99 4.63
CA ARG A 74 -17.89 0.84 4.07
C ARG A 74 -17.07 -0.46 4.10
N HIS A 75 -15.75 -0.37 3.97
CA HIS A 75 -14.87 -1.52 3.74
C HIS A 75 -13.83 -1.71 4.85
N GLY A 76 -13.79 -0.83 5.86
CA GLY A 76 -12.79 -0.88 6.90
C GLY A 76 -11.43 -0.46 6.36
N LEU A 77 -10.41 -1.28 6.61
CA LEU A 77 -9.05 -1.08 6.14
C LEU A 77 -8.72 -2.14 5.09
N SER A 78 -8.18 -1.69 3.95
CA SER A 78 -7.59 -2.56 2.94
C SER A 78 -6.19 -2.08 2.56
N MET A 79 -5.46 -2.95 1.87
CA MET A 79 -4.24 -2.58 1.17
C MET A 79 -4.40 -2.86 -0.31
N ARG A 80 -3.97 -1.89 -1.12
CA ARG A 80 -3.95 -1.99 -2.57
C ARG A 80 -2.50 -1.99 -3.05
N GLY A 81 -2.13 -3.04 -3.78
CA GLY A 81 -0.80 -3.21 -4.35
C GLY A 81 -0.51 -2.30 -5.54
N PRO A 82 0.64 -2.51 -6.19
CA PRO A 82 1.07 -1.71 -7.33
C PRO A 82 0.01 -1.66 -8.43
N ASP A 83 -0.37 -0.45 -8.81
CA ASP A 83 -1.22 -0.21 -9.97
C ASP A 83 -0.34 -0.33 -11.22
N THR A 84 -0.60 -1.40 -11.98
CA THR A 84 0.17 -1.69 -13.18
C THR A 84 -0.02 -0.65 -14.28
N ASP A 85 -1.02 0.24 -14.25
CA ASP A 85 -1.32 1.16 -15.36
C ASP A 85 -1.05 2.64 -15.03
N ARG A 86 -1.24 3.06 -13.77
CA ARG A 86 -1.10 4.48 -13.37
C ARG A 86 0.28 5.08 -13.63
N MET A 87 1.36 4.27 -13.57
CA MET A 87 2.69 4.73 -13.95
C MET A 87 3.08 4.41 -15.40
N ARG A 88 2.41 3.44 -16.06
CA ARG A 88 2.78 3.01 -17.42
C ARG A 88 2.37 4.00 -18.52
N LYS A 89 1.31 4.78 -18.30
CA LYS A 89 0.73 5.68 -19.32
C LYS A 89 0.91 7.17 -19.03
N SER A 90 1.66 7.54 -17.98
CA SER A 90 1.90 8.95 -17.68
C SER A 90 2.74 9.59 -18.79
N HIS A 91 2.20 10.62 -19.45
CA HIS A 91 2.93 11.37 -20.49
C HIS A 91 4.24 11.98 -19.96
N LYS A 92 4.37 12.12 -18.63
CA LYS A 92 5.58 12.60 -17.96
C LYS A 92 6.76 11.61 -18.02
N LEU A 93 6.50 10.33 -18.27
CA LEU A 93 7.52 9.27 -18.31
C LEU A 93 7.86 8.83 -19.74
N ARG A 94 7.37 9.53 -20.75
CA ARG A 94 7.59 9.18 -22.16
C ARG A 94 9.07 9.33 -22.58
N ALA A 95 9.75 10.35 -22.05
CA ALA A 95 11.15 10.61 -22.36
C ALA A 95 12.12 9.77 -21.51
N ASN A 96 11.74 9.48 -20.25
CA ASN A 96 12.51 8.67 -19.31
C ASN A 96 11.57 7.65 -18.65
N PRO A 97 11.45 6.44 -19.24
CA PRO A 97 10.60 5.40 -18.68
C PRO A 97 11.07 4.99 -17.28
N LEU A 98 10.12 4.77 -16.38
CA LEU A 98 10.38 4.19 -15.07
C LEU A 98 10.82 2.72 -15.21
N ASP A 99 11.89 2.32 -14.54
CA ASP A 99 12.20 0.88 -14.39
C ASP A 99 11.15 0.24 -13.46
N ARG A 100 10.17 -0.41 -14.07
CA ARG A 100 9.03 -0.99 -13.38
C ARG A 100 9.23 -2.45 -12.97
N SER A 101 10.39 -3.03 -13.23
CA SER A 101 10.65 -4.47 -13.00
C SER A 101 10.32 -4.89 -11.56
N GLY A 102 10.73 -4.10 -10.57
CA GLY A 102 10.41 -4.34 -9.16
C GLY A 102 8.91 -4.22 -8.86
N LEU A 103 8.22 -3.23 -9.42
CA LEU A 103 6.77 -3.05 -9.24
C LEU A 103 5.98 -4.21 -9.86
N ASP A 104 6.36 -4.62 -11.06
CA ASP A 104 5.77 -5.76 -11.77
C ASP A 104 6.00 -7.05 -10.96
N ALA A 105 7.21 -7.26 -10.41
CA ALA A 105 7.51 -8.42 -9.58
C ALA A 105 6.70 -8.45 -8.26
N VAL A 106 6.44 -7.30 -7.64
CA VAL A 106 5.57 -7.21 -6.46
C VAL A 106 4.11 -7.50 -6.83
N TYR A 107 3.62 -6.93 -7.93
CA TYR A 107 2.27 -7.18 -8.41
C TYR A 107 2.05 -8.68 -8.68
N ASP A 108 2.96 -9.33 -9.39
CA ASP A 108 2.87 -10.75 -9.71
C ASP A 108 2.89 -11.61 -8.44
N ALA A 109 3.80 -11.30 -7.50
CA ALA A 109 3.91 -12.02 -6.22
C ALA A 109 2.64 -11.89 -5.38
N TRP A 110 2.07 -10.69 -5.29
CA TRP A 110 0.85 -10.46 -4.52
C TRP A 110 -0.39 -11.05 -5.21
N SER A 111 -0.45 -11.00 -6.54
CA SER A 111 -1.58 -11.56 -7.32
C SER A 111 -1.65 -13.09 -7.24
N ALA A 112 -0.55 -13.76 -6.90
CA ALA A 112 -0.51 -15.21 -6.68
C ALA A 112 -1.11 -15.64 -5.32
N ARG A 113 -1.45 -14.70 -4.44
CA ARG A 113 -1.95 -15.00 -3.08
C ARG A 113 -3.47 -15.22 -3.10
N PRO A 114 -3.98 -16.26 -2.42
CA PRO A 114 -5.40 -16.61 -2.48
C PRO A 114 -6.32 -15.56 -1.87
N GLU A 115 -5.84 -14.77 -0.90
CA GLU A 115 -6.60 -13.67 -0.30
C GLU A 115 -6.60 -12.40 -1.17
N GLY A 116 -5.73 -12.34 -2.19
CA GLY A 116 -5.63 -11.22 -3.10
C GLY A 116 -6.84 -11.12 -4.03
N ARG A 117 -7.54 -9.98 -4.00
CA ARG A 117 -8.70 -9.71 -4.85
C ARG A 117 -8.32 -8.79 -6.01
N PRO A 118 -8.82 -9.03 -7.23
CA PRO A 118 -8.66 -8.07 -8.32
C PRO A 118 -9.32 -6.72 -7.98
N ALA A 119 -8.55 -5.64 -8.08
CA ALA A 119 -9.01 -4.27 -7.83
C ALA A 119 -8.61 -3.36 -9.00
N GLY A 120 -9.29 -3.53 -10.14
CA GLY A 120 -8.92 -2.88 -11.39
C GLY A 120 -7.56 -3.38 -11.89
N ASN A 121 -6.57 -2.49 -11.97
CA ASN A 121 -5.21 -2.79 -12.42
C ASN A 121 -4.23 -3.15 -11.28
N ALA A 122 -4.76 -3.41 -10.09
CA ALA A 122 -4.03 -3.76 -8.88
C ALA A 122 -4.66 -4.97 -8.18
N VAL A 123 -4.00 -5.47 -7.14
CA VAL A 123 -4.52 -6.46 -6.20
C VAL A 123 -4.86 -5.79 -4.87
N GLU A 124 -5.94 -6.21 -4.22
CA GLU A 124 -6.39 -5.69 -2.92
C GLU A 124 -6.48 -6.81 -1.88
N PHE A 125 -6.14 -6.46 -0.63
CA PHE A 125 -6.24 -7.31 0.54
C PHE A 125 -7.07 -6.60 1.61
N LEU A 126 -8.14 -7.23 2.10
CA LEU A 126 -8.97 -6.67 3.17
C LEU A 126 -8.46 -7.13 4.54
N LEU A 127 -8.47 -6.24 5.53
CA LEU A 127 -7.97 -6.53 6.87
C LEU A 127 -8.66 -7.75 7.50
N ASP A 128 -9.99 -7.83 7.39
CA ASP A 128 -10.83 -8.86 8.01
C ASP A 128 -10.69 -10.25 7.37
N GLU A 129 -10.22 -10.32 6.13
CA GLU A 129 -10.11 -11.56 5.36
C GLU A 129 -8.67 -12.06 5.18
N THR A 130 -7.68 -11.18 5.35
CA THR A 130 -6.28 -11.50 5.09
C THR A 130 -5.57 -11.86 6.40
N SER A 131 -4.85 -12.97 6.43
CA SER A 131 -4.08 -13.42 7.61
C SER A 131 -2.85 -12.54 7.87
N ASP A 132 -2.37 -12.48 9.12
CA ASP A 132 -1.14 -11.75 9.47
C ASP A 132 0.10 -12.32 8.76
N GLU A 133 0.11 -13.62 8.47
CA GLU A 133 1.16 -14.27 7.68
C GLU A 133 1.19 -13.74 6.25
N THR A 134 0.03 -13.58 5.63
CA THR A 134 -0.08 -13.01 4.28
C THR A 134 0.33 -11.54 4.26
N TRP A 135 -0.06 -10.75 5.27
CA TRP A 135 0.42 -9.38 5.44
C TRP A 135 1.94 -9.30 5.56
N GLU A 136 2.55 -10.12 6.41
CA GLU A 136 4.01 -10.13 6.57
C GLU A 136 4.70 -10.54 5.26
N ALA A 137 4.19 -11.56 4.58
CA ALA A 137 4.77 -12.02 3.34
C ALA A 137 4.66 -10.96 2.22
N CYS A 138 3.55 -10.22 2.15
CA CYS A 138 3.41 -9.07 1.24
C CYS A 138 4.44 -7.97 1.54
N LEU A 139 4.68 -7.66 2.81
CA LEU A 139 5.71 -6.70 3.22
C LEU A 139 7.10 -7.17 2.78
N GLN A 140 7.44 -8.44 3.01
CA GLN A 140 8.73 -8.99 2.60
C GLN A 140 8.92 -8.97 1.08
N ASP A 141 7.88 -9.29 0.31
CA ASP A 141 7.91 -9.16 -1.16
C ASP A 141 8.23 -7.71 -1.57
N ALA A 142 7.55 -6.72 -0.97
CA ALA A 142 7.81 -5.31 -1.28
C ALA A 142 9.23 -4.88 -0.89
N LEU A 143 9.72 -5.29 0.28
CA LEU A 143 11.05 -4.91 0.76
C LEU A 143 12.20 -5.51 -0.04
N THR A 144 12.00 -6.71 -0.61
CA THR A 144 13.05 -7.47 -1.32
C THR A 144 13.07 -7.21 -2.82
N ARG A 145 11.93 -6.86 -3.42
CA ARG A 145 11.78 -6.70 -4.87
C ARG A 145 11.89 -5.23 -5.32
N LEU A 146 11.91 -4.28 -4.39
CA LEU A 146 11.98 -2.83 -4.63
C LEU A 146 13.18 -2.19 -3.96
#